data_AF-A0A3R5WX37-F1
#
_entry.id   AF-A0A3R5WX37-F1
#
_cell.length_a   1.000
_cell.length_b   1.000
_cell.length_c   1.000
_cell.angle_alpha   90.00
_cell.angle_beta   90.00
_cell.angle_gamma   90.00
#
_symmetry.space_group_name_H-M   'P 1'
#
loop_
_entity.id
_entity.type
_entity.pdbx_description
1 polymer ?
#
loop_
_entity_poly.entity_id
_entity_poly.type
_entity_poly.pdbx_seq_one_letter_code
_entity_poly.pdbx_strand_id
1 'polypeptide(L)'
;MENDILKIEVAKQDLKETPEYWASESYETMIGKLQKLVEAKTGYPPCRNTKVIREVSFKITSRTTLEQIRELLNDIENDYNISCFQIAIDRGNNTAHLLFTWIHPKTALPVRFNNKTRFKLLSAYFVRRLHLEYPKDMTEWVRYFIMDAYIEDKSVFSKALASLSKKEDSTDKTILVESLLYAQYMSEGKVK
;
A
#
# COMPACT_ATOMS: atom_id res chain seq x y z
N MET A 1 2.07 2.48 -17.58
CA MET A 1 2.79 2.29 -16.29
C MET A 1 3.21 3.62 -15.66
N GLU A 2 2.91 4.79 -16.26
CA GLU A 2 3.32 6.11 -15.71
C GLU A 2 2.39 6.69 -14.63
N ASN A 3 1.22 6.09 -14.38
CA ASN A 3 0.22 6.61 -13.43
C ASN A 3 0.14 5.83 -12.11
N ASP A 4 1.09 4.92 -11.83
CA ASP A 4 1.09 4.16 -10.58
C ASP A 4 1.75 4.95 -9.44
N ILE A 5 1.03 5.10 -8.33
CA ILE A 5 1.49 5.81 -7.12
C ILE A 5 2.75 5.16 -6.54
N LEU A 6 2.76 3.83 -6.49
CA LEU A 6 3.87 3.03 -6.01
C LEU A 6 4.61 2.43 -7.20
N LYS A 7 5.94 2.56 -7.21
CA LYS A 7 6.81 1.84 -8.13
C LYS A 7 7.36 0.62 -7.40
N ILE A 8 7.22 -0.58 -7.99
CA ILE A 8 7.72 -1.82 -7.40
C ILE A 8 8.72 -2.49 -8.33
N GLU A 9 9.95 -2.64 -7.85
CA GLU A 9 11.06 -3.21 -8.62
C GLU A 9 11.75 -4.33 -7.84
N VAL A 10 12.41 -5.24 -8.56
CA VAL A 10 13.19 -6.30 -7.90
C VAL A 10 14.45 -5.66 -7.32
N ALA A 11 14.62 -5.76 -6.00
CA ALA A 11 15.82 -5.28 -5.34
C ALA A 11 16.95 -6.29 -5.51
N LYS A 12 18.19 -5.80 -5.47
CA LYS A 12 19.41 -6.61 -5.62
C LYS A 12 20.46 -6.35 -4.54
N GLN A 13 20.25 -5.34 -3.71
CA GLN A 13 21.19 -4.82 -2.73
C GLN A 13 20.43 -3.96 -1.70
N ASP A 14 21.16 -3.52 -0.68
CA ASP A 14 20.69 -2.55 0.30
C ASP A 14 20.28 -1.22 -0.34
N LEU A 15 19.35 -0.51 0.31
CA LEU A 15 19.07 0.88 -0.04
C LEU A 15 20.30 1.73 0.23
N LYS A 16 20.50 2.75 -0.59
CA LYS A 16 21.52 3.77 -0.32
C LYS A 16 21.17 4.49 0.98
N GLU A 17 22.12 4.53 1.91
CA GLU A 17 21.95 5.27 3.16
C GLU A 17 21.77 6.77 2.89
N THR A 18 20.84 7.36 3.62
CA THR A 18 20.51 8.79 3.62
C THR A 18 20.48 9.26 5.09
N PRO A 19 20.44 10.58 5.36
CA PRO A 19 20.26 11.06 6.74
C PRO A 19 18.99 10.52 7.41
N GLU A 20 17.97 10.15 6.62
CA GLU A 20 16.72 9.54 7.07
C GLU A 20 16.67 8.08 6.60
N TYR A 21 17.52 7.28 7.21
CA TYR A 21 17.66 5.85 6.93
C TYR A 21 17.33 5.01 8.17
N TRP A 22 16.67 3.89 7.93
CA TRP A 22 16.44 2.86 8.94
C TRP A 22 16.57 1.48 8.31
N ALA A 23 17.21 0.58 9.03
CA ALA A 23 17.29 -0.83 8.66
C ALA A 23 17.20 -1.69 9.91
N SER A 24 16.46 -2.79 9.83
CA SER A 24 16.57 -3.87 10.80
C SER A 24 17.70 -4.85 10.42
N GLU A 25 17.91 -5.07 9.12
CA GLU A 25 18.86 -6.04 8.58
C GLU A 25 19.41 -5.60 7.22
N SER A 26 20.55 -6.17 6.82
CA SER A 26 21.05 -6.05 5.45
C SER A 26 20.30 -6.97 4.49
N TYR A 27 20.32 -6.62 3.21
CA TYR A 27 19.78 -7.40 2.10
C TYR A 27 20.37 -8.80 2.08
N GLU A 28 21.69 -8.93 2.24
CA GLU A 28 22.38 -10.23 2.25
C GLU A 28 21.96 -11.11 3.44
N THR A 29 21.71 -10.51 4.60
CA THR A 29 21.20 -11.25 5.75
C THR A 29 19.78 -11.71 5.52
N MET A 30 18.92 -10.80 5.03
CA MET A 30 17.51 -11.07 4.78
C MET A 30 17.31 -12.13 3.69
N ILE A 31 18.07 -12.06 2.60
CA ILE A 31 17.97 -13.06 1.52
C ILE A 31 18.33 -14.46 2.04
N GLY A 32 19.38 -14.57 2.87
CA GLY A 32 19.78 -15.83 3.47
C GLY A 32 18.71 -16.40 4.41
N LYS A 33 18.03 -15.54 5.19
CA LYS A 33 16.90 -15.96 6.05
C LYS A 33 15.72 -16.47 5.23
N LEU A 34 15.36 -15.76 4.16
CA LEU A 34 14.27 -16.15 3.27
C LEU A 34 14.56 -17.46 2.55
N GLN A 35 15.80 -17.68 2.10
CA GLN A 35 16.21 -18.95 1.49
C GLN A 35 16.03 -20.12 2.45
N LYS A 36 16.55 -20.01 3.67
CA LYS A 36 16.38 -21.03 4.73
C LYS A 36 14.91 -21.29 5.05
N LEU A 37 14.09 -20.23 5.11
CA LEU A 37 12.66 -20.35 5.37
C LEU A 37 11.95 -21.15 4.26
N VAL A 38 12.23 -20.83 2.99
CA VAL A 38 11.64 -21.52 1.85
C VAL A 38 12.09 -22.98 1.79
N GLU A 39 13.38 -23.25 1.99
CA GLU A 39 13.93 -24.60 2.02
C GLU A 39 13.28 -25.45 3.12
N ALA A 40 13.21 -24.91 4.33
CA ALA A 40 12.63 -25.61 5.48
C ALA A 40 11.14 -25.95 5.29
N LYS A 41 10.40 -25.16 4.50
CA LYS A 41 8.95 -25.35 4.29
C LYS A 41 8.60 -26.13 3.04
N THR A 42 9.38 -25.98 1.98
CA THR A 42 9.09 -26.58 0.67
C THR A 42 9.94 -27.80 0.36
N GLY A 43 11.05 -28.01 1.08
CA GLY A 43 12.04 -29.06 0.82
C GLY A 43 13.00 -28.73 -0.33
N TYR A 44 12.85 -27.57 -0.98
CA TYR A 44 13.66 -27.15 -2.11
C TYR A 44 14.19 -25.72 -1.92
N PRO A 45 15.39 -25.41 -2.44
CA PRO A 45 15.86 -24.02 -2.51
C PRO A 45 14.90 -23.18 -3.36
N PRO A 46 14.70 -21.90 -3.02
CA PRO A 46 13.90 -21.02 -3.86
C PRO A 46 14.49 -20.99 -5.27
N CYS A 47 13.63 -21.09 -6.29
CA CYS A 47 14.08 -21.01 -7.67
C CYS A 47 14.86 -19.71 -7.90
N ARG A 48 15.92 -19.75 -8.72
CA ARG A 48 16.80 -18.59 -9.00
C ARG A 48 16.06 -17.32 -9.47
N ASN A 49 14.85 -17.49 -10.03
CA ASN A 49 14.00 -16.40 -10.52
C ASN A 49 12.96 -15.91 -9.49
N THR A 50 12.98 -16.43 -8.26
CA THR A 50 12.01 -16.03 -7.23
C THR A 50 12.32 -14.61 -6.77
N LYS A 51 11.44 -13.68 -7.09
CA LYS A 51 11.52 -12.26 -6.72
C LYS A 51 11.10 -12.08 -5.26
N VAL A 52 11.99 -12.48 -4.35
CA VAL A 52 11.72 -12.58 -2.90
C VAL A 52 11.84 -11.26 -2.15
N ILE A 53 12.66 -10.33 -2.65
CA ILE A 53 12.79 -8.98 -2.10
C ILE A 53 12.47 -7.98 -3.21
N ARG A 54 11.68 -6.96 -2.89
CA ARG A 54 11.37 -5.88 -3.82
C ARG A 54 11.48 -4.54 -3.14
N GLU A 55 11.90 -3.57 -3.92
CA GLU A 55 11.87 -2.17 -3.56
C GLU A 55 10.50 -1.60 -3.91
N VAL A 56 9.90 -0.89 -2.98
CA VAL A 56 8.73 -0.04 -3.19
C VAL A 56 9.20 1.40 -3.04
N SER A 57 9.01 2.21 -4.08
CA SER A 57 9.32 3.64 -4.06
C SER A 57 8.12 4.50 -4.41
N PHE A 58 8.00 5.66 -3.76
CA PHE A 58 6.88 6.58 -3.93
C PHE A 58 7.23 8.00 -3.51
N LYS A 59 6.52 8.98 -4.08
CA LYS A 59 6.67 10.39 -3.73
C LYS A 59 6.06 10.67 -2.36
N ILE A 60 6.78 11.45 -1.57
CA ILE A 60 6.35 11.90 -0.25
C ILE A 60 6.25 13.42 -0.19
N THR A 61 5.56 13.91 0.83
CA THR A 61 5.58 15.34 1.14
C THR A 61 6.83 15.68 1.94
N SER A 62 7.20 16.97 1.99
CA SER A 62 8.33 17.43 2.83
C SER A 62 8.11 17.18 4.32
N ARG A 63 6.87 16.92 4.75
CA ARG A 63 6.49 16.69 6.15
C ARG A 63 6.44 15.22 6.54
N THR A 64 6.40 14.32 5.56
CA THR A 64 6.33 12.88 5.81
C THR A 64 7.61 12.42 6.49
N THR A 65 7.53 11.83 7.69
CA THR A 65 8.71 11.37 8.45
C THR A 65 8.94 9.87 8.34
N LEU A 66 10.14 9.44 8.73
CA LEU A 66 10.50 8.02 8.80
C LEU A 66 9.61 7.26 9.79
N GLU A 67 9.27 7.87 10.93
CA GLU A 67 8.40 7.30 11.96
C GLU A 67 6.99 7.06 11.42
N GLN A 68 6.41 8.01 10.69
CA GLN A 68 5.09 7.85 10.07
C GLN A 68 5.06 6.68 9.08
N ILE A 69 6.14 6.52 8.30
CA ILE A 69 6.29 5.37 7.40
C ILE A 69 6.36 4.08 8.23
N ARG A 70 7.13 4.05 9.32
CA ARG A 70 7.25 2.86 10.18
C ARG A 70 5.95 2.47 10.86
N GLU A 71 5.14 3.43 11.30
CA GLU A 71 3.81 3.15 11.88
C GLU A 71 2.90 2.46 10.87
N LEU A 72 2.83 2.99 9.64
CA LEU A 72 2.08 2.41 8.53
C LEU A 72 2.55 0.99 8.17
N LEU A 73 3.85 0.70 8.30
CA LEU A 73 4.40 -0.61 7.94
C LEU A 73 3.91 -1.76 8.84
N ASN A 74 3.58 -1.47 10.09
CA ASN A 74 3.03 -2.48 11.01
C ASN A 74 1.66 -2.99 10.51
N ASP A 75 0.82 -2.10 9.99
CA ASP A 75 -0.48 -2.45 9.45
C ASP A 75 -0.34 -3.26 8.14
N ILE A 76 0.61 -2.87 7.29
CA ILE A 76 0.88 -3.58 6.03
C ILE A 76 1.33 -5.02 6.27
N GLU A 77 2.16 -5.26 7.28
CA GLU A 77 2.62 -6.61 7.60
C GLU A 77 1.44 -7.53 7.94
N ASN A 78 0.46 -7.03 8.71
CA ASN A 78 -0.73 -7.78 9.09
C ASN A 78 -1.66 -8.06 7.90
N ASP A 79 -1.93 -7.06 7.06
CA ASP A 79 -2.95 -7.16 6.01
C ASP A 79 -2.43 -7.79 4.69
N TYR A 80 -1.14 -7.59 4.42
CA TYR A 80 -0.53 -7.99 3.15
C TYR A 80 0.50 -9.11 3.31
N ASN A 81 0.89 -9.47 4.54
CA ASN A 81 1.88 -10.51 4.83
C ASN A 81 3.22 -10.26 4.15
N ILE A 82 3.60 -8.99 4.01
CA ILE A 82 4.90 -8.53 3.52
C ILE A 82 5.54 -7.68 4.62
N SER A 83 6.83 -7.88 4.88
CA SER A 83 7.52 -7.17 5.97
C SER A 83 8.58 -6.24 5.39
N CYS A 84 8.60 -4.99 5.84
CA CYS A 84 9.63 -4.02 5.45
C CYS A 84 10.82 -4.13 6.41
N PHE A 85 12.03 -4.14 5.86
CA PHE A 85 13.27 -4.27 6.66
C PHE A 85 14.28 -3.16 6.40
N GLN A 86 14.07 -2.31 5.39
CA GLN A 86 14.84 -1.08 5.17
C GLN A 86 13.97 0.05 4.64
N ILE A 87 14.28 1.26 5.06
CA ILE A 87 13.65 2.52 4.64
C ILE A 87 14.75 3.54 4.40
N ALA A 88 14.68 4.26 3.29
CA ALA A 88 15.52 5.42 3.01
C ALA A 88 14.66 6.55 2.43
N ILE A 89 14.87 7.77 2.89
CA ILE A 89 14.20 8.96 2.34
C ILE A 89 15.22 9.83 1.60
N ASP A 90 15.02 10.00 0.30
CA ASP A 90 15.77 10.96 -0.51
C ASP A 90 15.03 12.31 -0.52
N ARG A 91 15.53 13.26 0.28
CA ARG A 91 15.02 14.64 0.33
C ARG A 91 15.40 15.49 -0.88
N GLY A 92 16.37 15.06 -1.69
CA GLY A 92 16.72 15.75 -2.93
C GLY A 92 15.59 15.72 -3.96
N ASN A 93 14.76 14.68 -3.92
CA ASN A 93 13.61 14.52 -4.83
C ASN A 93 12.30 14.14 -4.13
N ASN A 94 12.27 14.14 -2.80
CA ASN A 94 11.16 13.71 -1.95
C ASN A 94 10.60 12.33 -2.32
N THR A 95 11.47 11.33 -2.36
CA THR A 95 11.10 9.93 -2.62
C THR A 95 11.46 9.07 -1.42
N ALA A 96 10.52 8.26 -0.96
CA ALA A 96 10.78 7.20 0.00
C ALA A 96 11.06 5.89 -0.77
N HIS A 97 12.07 5.15 -0.32
CA HIS A 97 12.46 3.84 -0.83
C HIS A 97 12.38 2.83 0.31
N LEU A 98 11.70 1.72 0.08
CA LEU A 98 11.44 0.71 1.10
C LEU A 98 11.76 -0.68 0.55
N LEU A 99 12.51 -1.50 1.29
CA LEU A 99 12.71 -2.91 0.95
C LEU A 99 11.76 -3.82 1.72
N PHE A 100 11.00 -4.60 0.97
CA PHE A 100 10.06 -5.56 1.50
C PHE A 100 10.45 -7.00 1.18
N THR A 101 10.12 -7.91 2.10
CA THR A 101 10.05 -9.34 1.84
C THR A 101 8.70 -9.67 1.18
N TRP A 102 8.74 -10.42 0.07
CA TRP A 102 7.56 -10.84 -0.70
C TRP A 102 7.32 -12.34 -0.58
N ILE A 103 7.68 -12.90 0.56
CA ILE A 103 7.46 -14.29 0.92
C ILE A 103 6.61 -14.31 2.17
N HIS A 104 5.50 -15.04 2.11
CA HIS A 104 4.59 -15.13 3.23
C HIS A 104 5.29 -15.82 4.42
N PRO A 105 5.33 -15.21 5.62
CA PRO A 105 6.17 -15.67 6.72
C PRO A 105 5.82 -17.09 7.21
N LYS A 106 4.54 -17.47 7.17
CA LYS A 106 4.07 -18.80 7.60
C LYS A 106 4.19 -19.90 6.54
N THR A 107 3.77 -19.63 5.30
CA THR A 107 3.71 -20.64 4.23
C THR A 107 4.97 -20.72 3.39
N ALA A 108 5.85 -19.72 3.49
CA ALA A 108 7.03 -19.52 2.64
C ALA A 108 6.72 -19.45 1.13
N LEU A 109 5.46 -19.19 0.76
CA LEU A 109 5.06 -19.00 -0.63
C LEU A 109 5.21 -17.52 -1.03
N PRO A 110 5.51 -17.23 -2.31
CA PRO A 110 5.55 -15.85 -2.79
C PRO A 110 4.21 -15.15 -2.60
N VAL A 111 4.24 -13.97 -1.98
CA VAL A 111 3.08 -13.06 -1.94
C VAL A 111 2.92 -12.47 -3.33
N ARG A 112 1.76 -12.69 -3.92
CA ARG A 112 1.43 -12.17 -5.25
C ARG A 112 0.21 -11.27 -5.18
N PHE A 113 0.33 -10.07 -5.72
CA PHE A 113 -0.82 -9.25 -6.07
C PHE A 113 -1.36 -9.72 -7.42
N ASN A 114 -2.04 -10.88 -7.39
CA ASN A 114 -2.61 -11.53 -8.58
C ASN A 114 -3.69 -10.69 -9.29
N ASN A 115 -4.20 -9.63 -8.65
CA ASN A 115 -5.18 -8.71 -9.21
C ASN A 115 -4.71 -7.26 -9.00
N LYS A 116 -4.80 -6.44 -10.06
CA LYS A 116 -4.56 -4.99 -10.03
C LYS A 116 -5.27 -4.31 -8.85
N THR A 117 -6.45 -4.79 -8.44
CA THR A 117 -7.20 -4.25 -7.30
C THR A 117 -6.41 -4.25 -6.00
N ARG A 118 -5.72 -5.34 -5.64
CA ARG A 118 -5.01 -5.40 -4.34
C ARG A 118 -3.81 -4.45 -4.31
N PHE A 119 -3.13 -4.32 -5.44
CA PHE A 119 -2.04 -3.36 -5.59
C PHE A 119 -2.53 -1.90 -5.53
N LYS A 120 -3.65 -1.60 -6.20
CA LYS A 120 -4.25 -0.26 -6.17
C LYS A 120 -4.81 0.10 -4.78
N LEU A 121 -5.35 -0.87 -4.04
CA LEU A 121 -5.74 -0.69 -2.63
C LEU A 121 -4.53 -0.41 -1.73
N LEU A 122 -3.44 -1.18 -1.87
CA LEU A 122 -2.20 -0.89 -1.15
C LEU A 122 -1.71 0.54 -1.45
N SER A 123 -1.72 0.93 -2.73
CA SER A 123 -1.33 2.29 -3.13
C SER A 123 -2.23 3.37 -2.53
N ALA A 124 -3.55 3.17 -2.54
CA ALA A 124 -4.51 4.10 -1.92
C ALA A 124 -4.28 4.21 -0.41
N TYR A 125 -3.97 3.09 0.25
CA TYR A 125 -3.65 3.03 1.66
C TYR A 125 -2.43 3.90 2.01
N PHE A 126 -1.33 3.79 1.25
CA PHE A 126 -0.14 4.66 1.42
C PHE A 126 -0.51 6.15 1.31
N VAL A 127 -1.27 6.53 0.28
CA VAL A 127 -1.67 7.93 0.08
C VAL A 127 -2.51 8.46 1.23
N ARG A 128 -3.52 7.70 1.67
CA ARG A 128 -4.45 8.16 2.71
C ARG A 128 -3.78 8.29 4.08
N ARG A 129 -2.80 7.44 4.39
CA ARG A 129 -2.18 7.36 5.74
C ARG A 129 -0.99 8.29 5.86
N LEU A 130 -0.21 8.46 4.79
CA LEU A 130 0.93 9.38 4.78
C LEU A 130 0.56 10.77 4.26
N HIS A 131 -0.73 11.00 3.96
CA HIS A 131 -1.24 12.26 3.38
C HIS A 131 -0.46 12.69 2.14
N LEU A 132 -0.22 11.75 1.24
CA LEU A 132 0.52 11.99 0.00
C LEU A 132 -0.36 12.77 -0.99
N GLU A 133 0.28 13.35 -2.01
CA GLU A 133 -0.44 13.94 -3.13
C GLU A 133 -1.25 12.88 -3.88
N TYR A 134 -2.49 13.23 -4.21
CA TYR A 134 -3.32 12.39 -5.06
C TYR A 134 -2.79 12.37 -6.50
N PRO A 135 -2.97 11.26 -7.23
CA PRO A 135 -2.73 11.22 -8.68
C PRO A 135 -3.45 12.36 -9.40
N LYS A 136 -2.78 12.96 -10.40
CA LYS A 136 -3.40 14.04 -11.22
C LYS A 136 -4.64 13.55 -11.96
N ASP A 137 -4.60 12.32 -12.47
CA ASP A 137 -5.76 11.64 -13.04
C ASP A 137 -6.33 10.68 -12.01
N MET A 138 -7.51 11.00 -11.49
CA MET A 138 -8.20 10.22 -10.47
C MET A 138 -9.17 9.18 -11.05
N THR A 139 -9.40 9.18 -12.36
CA THR A 139 -10.44 8.37 -13.02
C THR A 139 -10.37 6.89 -12.64
N GLU A 140 -9.16 6.32 -12.63
CA GLU A 140 -8.96 4.91 -12.26
C GLU A 140 -8.79 4.68 -10.75
N TRP A 141 -8.64 5.75 -9.96
CA TRP A 141 -8.22 5.70 -8.55
C TRP A 141 -9.33 5.92 -7.55
N VAL A 142 -10.35 6.73 -7.89
CA VAL A 142 -11.46 7.10 -7.00
C VAL A 142 -12.04 5.88 -6.29
N ARG A 143 -12.34 4.82 -7.05
CA ARG A 143 -12.92 3.60 -6.47
C ARG A 143 -12.05 2.97 -5.38
N TYR A 144 -10.73 3.00 -5.52
CA TYR A 144 -9.81 2.36 -4.56
C TYR A 144 -9.68 3.19 -3.28
N PHE A 145 -9.71 4.52 -3.40
CA PHE A 145 -9.77 5.41 -2.23
C PHE A 145 -11.07 5.25 -1.44
N ILE A 146 -12.18 5.13 -2.15
CA ILE A 146 -13.50 4.87 -1.57
C ILE A 146 -13.54 3.49 -0.89
N MET A 147 -13.05 2.45 -1.56
CA MET A 147 -12.98 1.10 -0.99
C MET A 147 -12.09 1.06 0.25
N ASP A 148 -10.92 1.69 0.22
CA ASP A 148 -10.03 1.77 1.38
C ASP A 148 -10.70 2.49 2.57
N ALA A 149 -11.46 3.55 2.31
CA ALA A 149 -12.23 4.25 3.35
C ALA A 149 -13.30 3.36 3.97
N TYR A 150 -13.98 2.56 3.16
CA TYR A 150 -14.96 1.59 3.63
C TYR A 150 -14.35 0.38 4.34
N ILE A 151 -13.13 -0.03 3.97
CA ILE A 151 -12.40 -1.10 4.67
C ILE A 151 -12.07 -0.67 6.09
N GLU A 152 -11.57 0.57 6.23
CA GLU A 152 -11.26 1.18 7.52
C GLU A 152 -12.50 1.43 8.40
N ASP A 153 -13.54 2.04 7.83
CA ASP A 153 -14.77 2.36 8.57
C ASP A 153 -16.00 1.95 7.76
N LYS A 154 -16.63 0.85 8.18
CA LYS A 154 -17.87 0.34 7.56
C LYS A 154 -19.05 1.32 7.65
N SER A 155 -18.97 2.31 8.54
CA SER A 155 -19.98 3.35 8.71
C SER A 155 -19.68 4.66 7.96
N VAL A 156 -18.59 4.72 7.18
CA VAL A 156 -18.17 5.97 6.50
C VAL A 156 -19.29 6.57 5.64
N PHE A 157 -20.01 5.74 4.88
CA PHE A 157 -21.10 6.21 4.02
C PHE A 157 -22.35 6.60 4.81
N SER A 158 -22.72 5.85 5.84
CA SER A 158 -23.88 6.21 6.66
C SER A 158 -23.67 7.52 7.42
N LYS A 159 -22.44 7.76 7.91
CA LYS A 159 -22.03 9.05 8.50
C LYS A 159 -22.08 10.20 7.48
N ALA A 160 -21.61 9.96 6.26
CA ALA A 160 -21.64 10.96 5.18
C ALA A 160 -23.09 11.30 4.76
N LEU A 161 -23.94 10.28 4.60
CA LEU A 161 -25.37 10.44 4.30
C LEU A 161 -26.11 11.19 5.41
N ALA A 162 -25.86 10.85 6.67
CA ALA A 162 -26.44 11.56 7.82
C ALA A 162 -25.96 13.01 7.96
N SER A 163 -24.78 13.33 7.43
CA SER A 163 -24.28 14.71 7.38
C SER A 163 -24.92 15.49 6.24
N LEU A 164 -25.14 14.85 5.09
CA LEU A 164 -25.85 15.46 3.95
C LEU A 164 -27.33 15.70 4.24
N SER A 165 -27.99 14.81 4.98
CA SER A 165 -29.43 14.97 5.29
C SER A 165 -29.75 16.28 6.03
N LYS A 166 -28.77 16.82 6.77
CA LYS A 166 -28.86 18.10 7.50
C LYS A 166 -28.73 19.35 6.62
N LYS A 167 -28.35 19.20 5.34
CA LYS A 167 -28.26 20.33 4.40
C LYS A 167 -29.62 20.61 3.77
N GLU A 168 -29.85 21.86 3.34
CA GLU A 168 -31.04 22.23 2.57
C GLU A 168 -31.16 21.40 1.28
N ASP A 169 -32.42 21.14 0.89
CA ASP A 169 -32.71 20.36 -0.30
C ASP A 169 -32.34 21.12 -1.57
N SER A 170 -31.61 20.44 -2.45
CA SER A 170 -31.15 20.94 -3.74
C SER A 170 -30.93 19.78 -4.69
N THR A 171 -30.93 20.04 -6.00
CA THR A 171 -30.56 19.05 -7.02
C THR A 171 -29.18 18.46 -6.75
N ASP A 172 -28.24 19.29 -6.28
CA ASP A 172 -26.90 18.86 -5.90
C ASP A 172 -26.90 17.86 -4.74
N LYS A 173 -27.77 18.07 -3.73
CA LYS A 173 -27.93 17.14 -2.60
C LYS A 173 -28.38 15.76 -3.08
N THR A 174 -29.35 15.69 -3.99
CA THR A 174 -29.85 14.41 -4.53
C THR A 174 -28.74 13.65 -5.25
N ILE A 175 -27.99 14.33 -6.14
CA ILE A 175 -26.87 13.73 -6.88
C ILE A 175 -25.81 13.19 -5.91
N LEU A 176 -25.49 13.92 -4.84
CA LEU A 176 -24.53 13.50 -3.83
C LEU A 176 -25.01 12.27 -3.04
N VAL A 177 -26.29 12.21 -2.68
CA VAL A 177 -26.88 11.05 -1.99
C VAL A 177 -26.80 9.80 -2.87
N GLU A 178 -27.22 9.90 -4.13
CA GLU A 178 -27.15 8.79 -5.09
C GLU A 178 -25.71 8.33 -5.31
N SER A 179 -24.78 9.28 -5.45
CA SER A 179 -23.35 8.98 -5.62
C SER A 179 -22.76 8.24 -4.42
N LEU A 180 -23.13 8.63 -3.19
CA LEU A 180 -22.67 7.95 -1.97
C LEU A 180 -23.29 6.55 -1.83
N LEU A 181 -24.57 6.38 -2.17
CA LEU A 181 -25.21 5.06 -2.16
C LEU A 181 -24.58 4.13 -3.19
N TYR A 182 -24.31 4.61 -4.40
CA TYR A 182 -23.58 3.85 -5.41
C TYR A 182 -22.17 3.48 -4.94
N ALA A 183 -21.44 4.43 -4.36
CA ALA A 183 -20.11 4.19 -3.78
C ALA A 183 -20.14 3.13 -2.66
N GLN A 184 -21.17 3.16 -1.81
CA GLN A 184 -21.40 2.14 -0.78
C GLN A 184 -21.65 0.77 -1.39
N TYR A 185 -22.59 0.66 -2.32
CA TYR A 185 -22.92 -0.62 -2.96
C TYR A 185 -21.73 -1.19 -3.76
N MET A 186 -20.93 -0.33 -4.39
CA MET A 186 -19.69 -0.73 -5.05
C MET A 186 -18.69 -1.29 -4.05
N SER A 187 -18.51 -0.63 -2.90
CA SER A 187 -17.59 -1.08 -1.84
C SER A 187 -18.06 -2.37 -1.15
N GLU A 188 -19.37 -2.63 -1.12
CA GLU A 188 -19.99 -3.88 -0.68
C GLU A 188 -19.92 -5.00 -1.72
N GLY A 189 -19.47 -4.71 -2.96
CA GLY A 189 -19.41 -5.67 -4.06
C GLY A 189 -20.77 -5.99 -4.70
N LYS A 190 -21.80 -5.17 -4.43
CA LYS A 190 -23.16 -5.35 -4.98
C LYS A 190 -23.31 -4.79 -6.40
N VAL A 191 -22.48 -3.82 -6.76
CA VAL A 191 -22.41 -3.22 -8.11
C VAL A 191 -20.95 -3.07 -8.56
N LYS A 192 -20.73 -2.86 -9.85
CA LYS A 192 -19.40 -2.69 -10.46
C LYS A 192 -19.11 -1.24 -10.78
#